data_AF-A0A964D0W2-F1
#
_entry.id   AF-A0A964D0W2-F1
#
_cell.length_a   1.000
_cell.length_b   1.000
_cell.length_c   1.000
_cell.angle_alpha   90.00
_cell.angle_beta   90.00
_cell.angle_gamma   90.00
#
_symmetry.space_group_name_H-M   'P 1'
#
loop_
_entity.id
_entity.type
_entity.pdbx_description
1 polymer ?
#
loop_
_entity_poly.entity_id
_entity_poly.type
_entity_poly.pdbx_seq_one_letter_code
_entity_poly.pdbx_strand_id
1 'polypeptide(L)'
;MFETLEQFCEPFINQINHLMGNPTLENIEKVRTKLKATVLFDVAKLRKGYGKLIKAYYKNHKPFNYQTQNVEDKVQKDLEDFMELVSFATEADDTSILDDWAIDYPCKNKQVLAQDLPAYVDKLQSIVTDWDAFMAKLQAKGEGKWPDETKPYLAYLVNKLSSKI
;
A
#
# COMPACT_ATOMS: atom_id res chain seq x y z
N MET A 1 -29.84 -18.97 -0.04
CA MET A 1 -28.99 -19.34 -1.20
C MET A 1 -28.93 -18.08 -2.05
N PHE A 2 -27.76 -17.47 -2.25
CA PHE A 2 -27.67 -16.25 -3.07
C PHE A 2 -27.91 -16.65 -4.53
N GLU A 3 -28.82 -15.96 -5.23
CA GLU A 3 -29.25 -16.33 -6.59
C GLU A 3 -28.25 -15.86 -7.66
N THR A 4 -27.39 -14.88 -7.32
CA THR A 4 -26.30 -14.42 -8.18
C THR A 4 -25.06 -14.03 -7.37
N LEU A 5 -23.87 -14.10 -7.99
CA LEU A 5 -22.60 -13.64 -7.41
C LEU A 5 -22.63 -12.16 -7.03
N GLU A 6 -23.38 -11.36 -7.79
CA GLU A 6 -23.55 -9.92 -7.54
C GLU A 6 -24.26 -9.67 -6.20
N GLN A 7 -25.31 -10.44 -5.88
CA GLN A 7 -26.01 -10.38 -4.59
C GLN A 7 -25.13 -10.83 -3.41
N PHE A 8 -24.10 -11.65 -3.63
CA PHE A 8 -23.16 -12.05 -2.58
C PHE A 8 -22.16 -10.93 -2.26
N CYS A 9 -21.67 -10.22 -3.28
CA CYS A 9 -20.68 -9.15 -3.12
C CYS A 9 -21.29 -7.80 -2.74
N GLU A 10 -22.55 -7.56 -3.08
CA GLU A 10 -23.26 -6.30 -2.84
C GLU A 10 -23.27 -5.83 -1.37
N PRO A 11 -23.49 -6.68 -0.35
CA PRO A 11 -23.38 -6.27 1.05
C PRO A 11 -21.98 -5.76 1.43
N PHE A 12 -20.93 -6.37 0.87
CA PHE A 12 -19.55 -5.97 1.12
C PHE A 12 -19.20 -4.65 0.43
N ILE A 13 -19.66 -4.47 -0.82
CA ILE A 13 -19.50 -3.22 -1.56
C ILE A 13 -20.23 -2.08 -0.84
N ASN A 14 -21.46 -2.31 -0.38
CA ASN A 14 -22.22 -1.33 0.39
C ASN A 14 -21.55 -1.00 1.72
N GLN A 15 -20.96 -1.98 2.39
CA GLN A 15 -20.16 -1.75 3.59
C GLN A 15 -18.95 -0.84 3.28
N ILE A 16 -18.17 -1.13 2.23
CA ILE A 16 -17.03 -0.29 1.84
C ILE A 16 -17.50 1.14 1.54
N ASN A 17 -18.59 1.28 0.79
CA ASN A 17 -19.15 2.59 0.45
C ASN A 17 -19.55 3.39 1.70
N HIS A 18 -20.13 2.73 2.70
CA HIS A 18 -20.45 3.35 3.98
C HIS A 18 -19.18 3.80 4.74
N LEU A 19 -18.13 2.96 4.76
CA LEU A 19 -16.87 3.26 5.44
C LEU A 19 -16.10 4.43 4.81
N MET A 20 -16.33 4.74 3.53
CA MET A 20 -15.70 5.91 2.88
C MET A 20 -16.09 7.25 3.52
N GLY A 21 -17.22 7.33 4.23
CA GLY A 21 -17.64 8.55 4.94
C GLY A 21 -16.79 8.86 6.18
N ASN A 22 -16.14 7.85 6.77
CA ASN A 22 -15.22 8.00 7.90
C ASN A 22 -14.12 6.91 7.84
N PRO A 23 -13.13 7.07 6.93
CA PRO A 23 -12.12 6.06 6.73
C PRO A 23 -11.11 6.06 7.88
N THR A 24 -10.92 4.90 8.51
CA THR A 24 -9.92 4.66 9.57
C THR A 24 -9.02 3.51 9.18
N LEU A 25 -7.83 3.42 9.79
CA LEU A 25 -6.93 2.29 9.57
C LEU A 25 -7.58 0.97 10.00
N GLU A 26 -8.34 0.96 11.09
CA GLU A 26 -9.11 -0.21 11.53
C GLU A 26 -10.12 -0.67 10.45
N ASN A 27 -10.77 0.27 9.77
CA ASN A 27 -11.71 -0.05 8.68
C ASN A 27 -10.98 -0.63 7.46
N ILE A 28 -9.80 -0.11 7.12
CA ILE A 28 -8.94 -0.67 6.07
C ILE A 28 -8.55 -2.11 6.42
N GLU A 29 -8.04 -2.35 7.62
CA GLU A 29 -7.61 -3.69 8.07
C GLU A 29 -8.76 -4.71 8.12
N LYS A 30 -9.95 -4.27 8.51
CA LYS A 30 -11.17 -5.11 8.44
C LYS A 30 -11.48 -5.53 7.00
N VAL A 31 -11.38 -4.62 6.04
CA VAL A 31 -11.63 -4.93 4.61
C VAL A 31 -10.49 -5.79 4.05
N ARG A 32 -9.24 -5.52 4.41
CA ARG A 32 -8.04 -6.29 4.06
C ARG A 32 -8.15 -7.75 4.49
N THR A 33 -8.56 -7.98 5.74
CA THR A 33 -8.77 -9.33 6.29
C THR A 33 -9.87 -10.08 5.51
N LYS A 34 -10.96 -9.38 5.19
CA LYS A 34 -12.06 -9.96 4.38
C LYS A 34 -11.60 -10.28 2.95
N LEU A 35 -10.82 -9.41 2.32
CA LEU A 35 -10.23 -9.64 1.00
C LEU A 35 -9.38 -10.91 0.99
N LYS A 36 -8.51 -11.10 1.99
CA LYS A 36 -7.65 -12.30 2.11
C LYS A 36 -8.45 -13.58 2.37
N ALA A 37 -9.57 -13.48 3.09
CA ALA A 37 -10.43 -14.62 3.39
C ALA A 37 -11.38 -15.01 2.24
N THR A 38 -11.56 -14.15 1.24
CA THR A 38 -12.56 -14.34 0.18
C THR A 38 -11.94 -15.02 -1.04
N VAL A 39 -12.28 -16.30 -1.26
CA VAL A 39 -11.85 -17.10 -2.44
C VAL A 39 -12.74 -16.86 -3.68
N LEU A 40 -13.54 -15.77 -3.71
CA LEU A 40 -14.71 -15.69 -4.60
C LEU A 40 -14.56 -14.77 -5.82
N PHE A 41 -15.23 -15.19 -6.90
CA PHE A 41 -15.09 -14.82 -8.32
C PHE A 41 -15.39 -13.36 -8.74
N ASP A 42 -15.64 -12.41 -7.83
CA ASP A 42 -15.72 -10.96 -8.14
C ASP A 42 -14.76 -10.13 -7.27
N VAL A 43 -13.51 -10.60 -7.21
CA VAL A 43 -12.41 -9.94 -6.52
C VAL A 43 -12.17 -8.52 -7.07
N ALA A 44 -12.44 -8.28 -8.35
CA ALA A 44 -12.15 -7.00 -9.01
C ALA A 44 -12.98 -5.83 -8.47
N LYS A 45 -14.31 -5.97 -8.32
CA LYS A 45 -15.15 -4.90 -7.73
C LYS A 45 -14.77 -4.63 -6.28
N LEU A 46 -14.48 -5.69 -5.50
CA LEU A 46 -14.11 -5.57 -4.10
C LEU A 46 -12.74 -4.88 -3.93
N ARG A 47 -11.74 -5.26 -4.73
CA ARG A 47 -10.43 -4.62 -4.81
C ARG A 47 -10.52 -3.15 -5.20
N LYS A 48 -11.35 -2.82 -6.19
CA LYS A 48 -11.62 -1.43 -6.57
C LYS A 48 -12.26 -0.62 -5.44
N GLY A 49 -13.19 -1.21 -4.70
CA GLY A 49 -13.76 -0.61 -3.49
C GLY A 49 -12.70 -0.34 -2.42
N TYR A 50 -11.83 -1.33 -2.17
CA TYR A 50 -10.72 -1.22 -1.22
C TYR A 50 -9.74 -0.12 -1.60
N GLY A 51 -9.34 -0.03 -2.87
CA GLY A 51 -8.49 1.06 -3.36
C GLY A 51 -9.11 2.45 -3.15
N LYS A 52 -10.42 2.61 -3.37
CA LYS A 52 -11.13 3.86 -3.04
C LYS A 52 -11.09 4.18 -1.55
N LEU A 53 -11.26 3.18 -0.68
CA LEU A 53 -11.21 3.36 0.78
C LEU A 53 -9.82 3.82 1.23
N ILE A 54 -8.75 3.20 0.71
CA ILE A 54 -7.36 3.59 0.98
C ILE A 54 -7.11 5.03 0.54
N LYS A 55 -7.53 5.41 -0.68
CA LYS A 55 -7.41 6.79 -1.15
C LYS A 55 -8.19 7.78 -0.28
N ALA A 56 -9.38 7.41 0.20
CA ALA A 56 -10.16 8.24 1.11
C ALA A 56 -9.46 8.41 2.47
N TYR A 57 -8.83 7.36 2.99
CA TYR A 57 -8.05 7.42 4.23
C TYR A 57 -6.87 8.40 4.12
N TYR A 58 -6.02 8.24 3.11
CA TYR A 58 -4.82 9.09 2.92
C TYR A 58 -5.14 10.54 2.52
N LYS A 59 -6.38 10.84 2.10
CA LYS A 59 -6.83 12.24 1.98
C LYS A 59 -6.76 12.98 3.32
N ASN A 60 -7.10 12.30 4.42
CA ASN A 60 -7.15 12.86 5.77
C ASN A 60 -5.93 12.48 6.63
N HIS A 61 -5.23 11.40 6.28
CA HIS A 61 -4.09 10.87 7.03
C HIS A 61 -2.88 10.77 6.10
N LYS A 62 -2.20 11.89 5.83
CA LYS A 62 -1.08 11.90 4.86
C LYS A 62 0.05 10.95 5.28
N PRO A 63 0.64 10.20 4.35
CA PRO A 63 1.83 9.41 4.66
C PRO A 63 3.02 10.34 4.94
N PHE A 64 4.10 9.78 5.46
CA PHE A 64 5.38 10.44 5.77
C PHE A 64 5.23 11.60 6.78
N ASN A 65 4.17 11.60 7.56
CA ASN A 65 3.85 12.68 8.50
C ASN A 65 4.19 12.28 9.94
N TYR A 66 5.45 12.00 10.19
CA TYR A 66 5.95 11.55 11.49
C TYR A 66 6.57 12.68 12.29
N GLN A 67 6.02 12.91 13.50
CA GLN A 67 6.57 13.83 14.49
C GLN A 67 7.54 13.07 15.40
N THR A 68 8.74 12.81 14.90
CA THR A 68 9.86 12.31 15.73
C THR A 68 11.05 13.25 15.60
N GLN A 69 11.80 13.41 16.68
CA GLN A 69 13.06 14.16 16.68
C GLN A 69 14.26 13.30 16.25
N ASN A 70 14.09 11.97 16.20
CA ASN A 70 15.12 11.05 15.74
C ASN A 70 15.00 10.83 14.23
N VAL A 71 16.04 11.21 13.48
CA VAL A 71 16.10 11.07 12.02
C VAL A 71 16.11 9.60 11.60
N GLU A 72 16.82 8.73 12.30
CA GLU A 72 16.91 7.30 11.95
C GLU A 72 15.53 6.63 12.07
N ASP A 73 14.81 6.92 13.16
CA ASP A 73 13.44 6.45 13.35
C ASP A 73 12.52 6.98 12.25
N LYS A 74 12.70 8.24 11.82
CA LYS A 74 11.90 8.82 10.75
C LYS A 74 12.19 8.14 9.40
N VAL A 75 13.45 7.88 9.08
CA VAL A 75 13.85 7.15 7.86
C VAL A 75 13.24 5.76 7.83
N GLN A 76 13.25 5.05 8.96
CA GLN A 76 12.64 3.72 9.08
C GLN A 76 11.12 3.78 8.85
N LYS A 77 10.43 4.74 9.47
CA LYS A 77 8.98 4.93 9.27
C LYS A 77 8.60 5.35 7.85
N ASP A 78 9.43 6.14 7.18
CA ASP A 78 9.21 6.49 5.78
C ASP A 78 9.33 5.25 4.89
N LEU A 79 10.31 4.36 5.16
CA LEU A 79 10.40 3.08 4.46
C LEU A 79 9.17 2.20 4.72
N GLU A 80 8.69 2.15 5.96
CA GLU A 80 7.45 1.44 6.30
C GLU A 80 6.25 1.98 5.52
N ASP A 81 6.11 3.30 5.37
CA ASP A 81 5.05 3.90 4.55
C ASP A 81 5.16 3.52 3.07
N PHE A 82 6.36 3.54 2.49
CA PHE A 82 6.55 3.09 1.11
C PHE A 82 6.13 1.62 0.94
N MET A 83 6.54 0.77 1.87
CA MET A 83 6.25 -0.65 1.86
C MET A 83 4.75 -0.94 2.07
N GLU A 84 4.10 -0.20 2.96
CA GLU A 84 2.66 -0.30 3.20
C GLU A 84 1.84 0.13 1.98
N LEU A 85 2.23 1.24 1.32
CA LEU A 85 1.59 1.70 0.09
C LEU A 85 1.74 0.69 -1.06
N VAL A 86 2.89 0.02 -1.16
CA VAL A 86 3.11 -1.10 -2.11
C VAL A 86 2.20 -2.28 -1.81
N SER A 87 2.06 -2.65 -0.53
CA SER A 87 1.14 -3.71 -0.11
C SER A 87 -0.31 -3.36 -0.46
N PHE A 88 -0.75 -2.14 -0.17
CA PHE A 88 -2.09 -1.65 -0.52
C PHE A 88 -2.33 -1.65 -2.04
N ALA A 89 -1.38 -1.19 -2.83
CA ALA A 89 -1.48 -1.20 -4.29
C ALA A 89 -1.57 -2.62 -4.84
N THR A 90 -0.81 -3.55 -4.27
CA THR A 90 -0.82 -4.98 -4.67
C THR A 90 -2.17 -5.62 -4.34
N GLU A 91 -2.67 -5.43 -3.12
CA GLU A 91 -3.94 -6.01 -2.66
C GLU A 91 -5.15 -5.41 -3.37
N ALA A 92 -5.12 -4.12 -3.67
CA ALA A 92 -6.16 -3.41 -4.42
C ALA A 92 -6.04 -3.58 -5.94
N ASP A 93 -4.93 -4.15 -6.43
CA ASP A 93 -4.58 -4.21 -7.84
C ASP A 93 -4.68 -2.82 -8.52
N ASP A 94 -4.14 -1.80 -7.86
CA ASP A 94 -4.32 -0.38 -8.22
C ASP A 94 -3.02 0.42 -8.02
N THR A 95 -2.26 0.59 -9.09
CA THR A 95 -1.02 1.40 -9.09
C THR A 95 -1.25 2.88 -8.83
N SER A 96 -2.48 3.39 -9.02
CA SER A 96 -2.77 4.80 -8.79
C SER A 96 -2.71 5.19 -7.31
N ILE A 97 -2.71 4.22 -6.40
CA ILE A 97 -2.39 4.43 -4.98
C ILE A 97 -0.93 4.87 -4.82
N LEU A 98 -0.01 4.21 -5.55
CA LEU A 98 1.41 4.57 -5.55
C LEU A 98 1.63 5.92 -6.20
N ASP A 99 0.98 6.15 -7.35
CA ASP A 99 1.10 7.44 -8.05
C ASP A 99 0.69 8.60 -7.15
N ASP A 100 -0.47 8.50 -6.49
CA ASP A 100 -1.00 9.56 -5.63
C ASP A 100 -0.12 9.79 -4.39
N TRP A 101 0.25 8.71 -3.67
CA TRP A 101 0.74 8.82 -2.29
C TRP A 101 2.21 8.48 -2.10
N ALA A 102 2.77 7.57 -2.89
CA ALA A 102 4.18 7.19 -2.80
C ALA A 102 5.07 7.97 -3.78
N ILE A 103 4.50 8.50 -4.87
CA ILE A 103 5.26 9.21 -5.92
C ILE A 103 4.96 10.71 -5.85
N ASP A 104 3.75 11.13 -6.24
CA ASP A 104 3.45 12.54 -6.42
C ASP A 104 3.49 13.32 -5.11
N TYR A 105 2.94 12.75 -4.03
CA TYR A 105 2.89 13.42 -2.73
C TYR A 105 4.28 13.79 -2.18
N PRO A 106 5.23 12.85 -1.99
CA PRO A 106 6.58 13.21 -1.50
C PRO A 106 7.38 14.04 -2.51
N CYS A 107 7.17 13.87 -3.83
CA CYS A 107 7.82 14.72 -4.83
C CYS A 107 7.37 16.19 -4.73
N LYS A 108 6.07 16.43 -4.49
CA LYS A 108 5.49 17.77 -4.34
C LYS A 108 5.77 18.37 -2.96
N ASN A 109 6.10 17.56 -1.95
CA ASN A 109 6.28 17.98 -0.57
C ASN A 109 7.61 17.43 0.00
N LYS A 110 8.75 17.83 -0.59
CA LYS A 110 10.07 17.25 -0.29
C LYS A 110 10.43 17.19 1.21
N GLN A 111 9.90 18.12 2.01
CA GLN A 111 10.10 18.21 3.46
C GLN A 111 9.41 17.10 4.28
N VAL A 112 8.54 16.29 3.69
CA VAL A 112 7.85 15.21 4.42
C VAL A 112 8.80 14.07 4.73
N LEU A 113 9.72 13.75 3.81
CA LEU A 113 10.70 12.68 3.99
C LEU A 113 11.81 13.07 4.97
N ALA A 114 12.44 12.08 5.58
CA ALA A 114 13.56 12.25 6.51
C ALA A 114 14.91 12.46 5.80
N GLN A 115 15.06 11.93 4.60
CA GLN A 115 16.25 12.06 3.74
C GLN A 115 15.82 12.36 2.29
N ASP A 116 16.79 12.64 1.42
CA ASP A 116 16.48 12.91 0.02
C ASP A 116 15.93 11.68 -0.70
N LEU A 117 15.05 11.92 -1.66
CA LEU A 117 14.37 10.89 -2.46
C LEU A 117 15.33 9.85 -3.10
N PRO A 118 16.51 10.23 -3.67
CA PRO A 118 17.45 9.26 -4.23
C PRO A 118 17.89 8.19 -3.23
N ALA A 119 18.09 8.56 -1.96
CA ALA A 119 18.51 7.61 -0.94
C ALA A 119 17.43 6.58 -0.59
N TYR A 120 16.14 6.88 -0.81
CA TYR A 120 15.07 5.88 -0.74
C TYR A 120 15.01 5.03 -2.00
N VAL A 121 15.18 5.64 -3.17
CA VAL A 121 15.21 4.91 -4.45
C VAL A 121 16.30 3.84 -4.45
N ASP A 122 17.50 4.15 -3.98
CA ASP A 122 18.60 3.16 -3.89
C ASP A 122 18.26 2.00 -2.95
N LYS A 123 17.67 2.28 -1.78
CA LYS A 123 17.22 1.26 -0.83
C LYS A 123 16.15 0.37 -1.44
N LEU A 124 15.11 0.97 -2.02
CA LEU A 124 14.00 0.24 -2.65
C LEU A 124 14.47 -0.56 -3.88
N GLN A 125 15.39 -0.01 -4.68
CA GLN A 125 16.00 -0.71 -5.81
C GLN A 125 16.80 -1.92 -5.34
N SER A 126 17.55 -1.82 -4.22
CA SER A 126 18.27 -2.98 -3.66
C SER A 126 17.31 -4.11 -3.28
N ILE A 127 16.12 -3.78 -2.75
CA ILE A 127 15.09 -4.77 -2.41
C ILE A 127 14.55 -5.44 -3.67
N VAL A 128 14.32 -4.68 -4.75
CA VAL A 128 13.86 -5.24 -6.03
C VAL A 128 14.91 -6.17 -6.65
N THR A 129 16.18 -5.77 -6.63
CA THR A 129 17.31 -6.53 -7.18
C THR A 129 17.53 -7.82 -6.40
N ASP A 130 17.59 -7.73 -5.08
CA ASP A 130 17.87 -8.85 -4.17
C ASP A 130 16.59 -9.42 -3.53
N TRP A 131 15.49 -9.46 -4.29
CA TRP A 131 14.16 -9.83 -3.81
C TRP A 131 14.16 -11.12 -3.00
N ASP A 132 14.74 -12.20 -3.53
CA ASP A 132 14.72 -13.51 -2.86
C ASP A 132 15.47 -13.49 -1.53
N ALA A 133 16.59 -12.76 -1.47
CA ALA A 133 17.36 -12.60 -0.25
C ALA A 133 16.63 -11.72 0.78
N PHE A 134 15.94 -10.66 0.32
CA PHE A 134 15.09 -9.84 1.17
C PHE A 134 13.93 -10.66 1.76
N MET A 135 13.25 -11.44 0.93
CA MET A 135 12.16 -12.32 1.35
C MET A 135 12.61 -13.40 2.34
N ALA A 136 13.78 -14.00 2.12
CA ALA A 136 14.38 -14.94 3.07
C ALA A 136 14.68 -14.28 4.43
N LYS A 137 15.16 -13.02 4.43
CA LYS A 137 15.39 -12.27 5.68
C LYS A 137 14.09 -11.98 6.42
N LEU A 138 13.01 -11.58 5.73
CA LEU A 138 11.69 -11.37 6.35
C LEU A 138 11.16 -12.66 6.98
N GLN A 139 11.28 -13.78 6.26
CA GLN A 139 10.86 -15.08 6.77
C GLN A 139 11.66 -15.51 8.01
N ALA A 140 12.97 -15.28 8.02
CA ALA A 140 13.83 -15.58 9.18
C ALA A 140 13.47 -14.74 10.42
N LYS A 141 12.89 -13.54 10.22
CA LYS A 141 12.39 -12.66 11.29
C LYS A 141 10.95 -12.96 11.72
N GLY A 142 10.26 -13.89 11.05
CA GLY A 142 8.85 -14.19 11.31
C GLY A 142 7.87 -13.16 10.74
N GLU A 143 8.32 -12.27 9.84
CA GLU A 143 7.51 -11.16 9.28
C GLU A 143 6.61 -11.61 8.10
N GLY A 144 6.53 -12.93 7.86
CA GLY A 144 5.71 -13.51 6.79
C GLY A 144 6.33 -13.37 5.39
N LYS A 145 5.76 -14.08 4.41
CA LYS A 145 6.13 -13.96 3.00
C LYS A 145 5.16 -13.00 2.31
N TRP A 146 5.68 -11.92 1.72
CA TRP A 146 4.92 -11.10 0.78
C TRP A 146 4.58 -11.91 -0.49
N PRO A 147 3.42 -11.65 -1.13
CA PRO A 147 3.07 -12.27 -2.41
C PRO A 147 4.11 -11.91 -3.49
N ASP A 148 4.41 -12.85 -4.39
CA ASP A 148 5.38 -12.62 -5.47
C ASP A 148 4.89 -11.51 -6.43
N GLU A 149 3.57 -11.30 -6.51
CA GLU A 149 2.91 -10.21 -7.23
C GLU A 149 3.29 -8.82 -6.69
N THR A 150 3.84 -8.71 -5.47
CA THR A 150 4.26 -7.44 -4.87
C THR A 150 5.51 -6.88 -5.54
N LYS A 151 6.40 -7.75 -6.06
CA LYS A 151 7.66 -7.33 -6.68
C LYS A 151 7.44 -6.40 -7.89
N PRO A 152 6.53 -6.69 -8.84
CA PRO A 152 6.16 -5.76 -9.90
C PRO A 152 5.72 -4.36 -9.43
N TYR A 153 4.95 -4.28 -8.32
CA TYR A 153 4.49 -3.00 -7.77
C TYR A 153 5.63 -2.19 -7.15
N LEU A 154 6.55 -2.85 -6.44
CA LEU A 154 7.75 -2.22 -5.92
C LEU A 154 8.66 -1.75 -7.07
N ALA A 155 8.84 -2.56 -8.11
CA ALA A 155 9.60 -2.17 -9.30
C ALA A 155 8.97 -0.98 -10.04
N TYR A 156 7.63 -0.94 -10.14
CA TYR A 156 6.89 0.20 -10.68
C TYR A 156 7.19 1.49 -9.89
N LEU A 157 7.11 1.42 -8.56
CA LEU A 157 7.42 2.54 -7.67
C LEU A 157 8.85 3.05 -7.92
N VAL A 158 9.84 2.16 -7.88
CA VAL A 158 11.25 2.52 -8.08
C VAL A 158 11.46 3.21 -9.42
N ASN A 159 11.00 2.60 -10.52
CA ASN A 159 11.13 3.17 -11.86
C ASN A 159 10.50 4.57 -11.97
N LYS A 160 9.32 4.77 -11.37
CA LYS A 160 8.65 6.06 -11.38
C LYS A 160 9.39 7.11 -10.56
N LEU A 161 9.87 6.76 -9.37
CA LEU A 161 10.66 7.68 -8.54
C LEU A 161 11.99 8.05 -9.20
N SER A 162 12.68 7.08 -9.81
CA SER A 162 13.91 7.33 -10.58
C SER A 162 13.70 8.33 -11.72
N SER A 163 12.52 8.36 -12.34
CA SER A 163 12.20 9.34 -13.39
C SER A 163 11.93 10.77 -12.89
N LYS A 164 11.86 10.97 -11.58
CA LYS A 164 11.58 12.27 -10.93
C LYS A 164 12.81 12.95 -10.35
N ILE A 165 13.96 12.27 -10.38
CA ILE A 165 15.26 12.71 -9.87
C ILE A 165 16.14 13.07 -11.06
#